data_AF-A0A6C0I8W5-F1
#
_entry.id   AF-A0A6C0I8W5-F1
#
_cell.length_a   1.000
_cell.length_b   1.000
_cell.length_c   1.000
_cell.angle_alpha   90.00
_cell.angle_beta   90.00
_cell.angle_gamma   90.00
#
_symmetry.space_group_name_H-M   'P 1'
#
loop_
_entity.id
_entity.type
_entity.pdbx_description
1 polymer ?
#
loop_
_entity_poly.entity_id
_entity_poly.type
_entity_poly.pdbx_seq_one_letter_code
_entity_poly.pdbx_strand_id
1 'polypeptide(L)'
;MPTGKNYFIFALVNLGFIAQIALMMYYTSATNIKDNWNEYRCNPAYWIYSDSISSDFNYCVQNSQVNMMGVLMQPMSYMISSLSSFAESSSNDVNNARGMISNIRDFLSNIIPNIFGVFLNLIIEFQKMIIAVKDMFAKLIGVITTLMYMLDGFTKMLISGAGVVGAALKFTSCFHPDTKVETKDGSVFAMKDLPLGAELTDGSKIISVMKLDNPNKDVFYKINGGVNGEAIYVTGEHFIHDNIKNKFVKVKNYPNAVITDINPQWLSCLITSKQRIPIGEHIFWDWEDDELTK
;
A
#
# COMPACT_ATOMS: atom_id res chain seq x y z
N MET A 1 4.96 95.87 -132.69
CA MET A 1 5.17 94.58 -132.01
C MET A 1 5.96 94.86 -130.73
N PRO A 2 5.50 94.42 -129.55
CA PRO A 2 6.23 94.65 -128.31
C PRO A 2 7.58 93.91 -128.37
N THR A 3 8.66 94.64 -128.11
CA THR A 3 10.03 94.11 -128.10
C THR A 3 10.26 93.23 -126.86
N GLY A 4 11.14 92.23 -126.95
CA GLY A 4 11.40 91.23 -125.89
C GLY A 4 11.74 91.79 -124.50
N LYS A 5 12.16 93.06 -124.44
CA LYS A 5 12.41 93.80 -123.19
C LYS A 5 11.14 93.96 -122.34
N ASN A 6 9.96 94.02 -122.96
CA ASN A 6 8.68 94.18 -122.25
C ASN A 6 8.24 92.89 -121.52
N TYR A 7 8.53 91.71 -122.09
CA TYR A 7 8.22 90.42 -121.45
C TYR A 7 9.11 90.14 -120.24
N PHE A 8 10.38 90.54 -120.29
CA PHE A 8 11.30 90.40 -119.15
C PHE A 8 10.87 91.26 -117.95
N ILE A 9 10.47 92.52 -118.21
CA ILE A 9 9.96 93.41 -117.16
C ILE A 9 8.67 92.85 -116.54
N PHE A 10 7.77 92.28 -117.36
CA PHE A 10 6.55 91.64 -116.86
C PHE A 10 6.84 90.42 -115.95
N ALA A 11 7.79 89.56 -116.32
CA ALA A 11 8.17 88.41 -115.49
C ALA A 11 8.77 88.85 -114.14
N LEU A 12 9.60 89.89 -114.15
CA LEU A 12 10.26 90.42 -112.93
C LEU A 12 9.26 91.03 -111.95
N VAL A 13 8.24 91.75 -112.46
CA VAL A 13 7.16 92.30 -111.63
C VAL A 13 6.33 91.17 -110.99
N ASN A 14 5.97 90.11 -111.74
CA ASN A 14 5.24 88.98 -111.19
C ASN A 14 6.05 88.21 -110.12
N LEU A 15 7.35 88.02 -110.34
CA LEU A 15 8.24 87.44 -109.33
C LEU A 15 8.30 88.28 -108.05
N GLY A 16 8.29 89.61 -108.17
CA GLY A 16 8.19 90.53 -107.04
C GLY A 16 6.91 90.33 -106.21
N PHE A 17 5.75 90.18 -106.88
CA PHE A 17 4.49 89.90 -106.19
C PHE A 17 4.47 88.52 -105.52
N ILE A 18 5.01 87.48 -106.17
CA ILE A 18 5.13 86.15 -105.56
C ILE A 18 6.02 86.20 -104.32
N ALA A 19 7.16 86.89 -104.40
CA ALA A 19 8.07 87.06 -103.27
C ALA A 19 7.38 87.78 -102.10
N GLN A 20 6.60 88.83 -102.37
CA GLN A 20 5.86 89.57 -101.34
C GLN A 20 4.80 88.70 -100.64
N ILE A 21 4.04 87.89 -101.40
CA ILE A 21 3.02 86.99 -100.85
C ILE A 21 3.68 85.92 -99.97
N ALA A 22 4.79 85.33 -100.41
CA ALA A 22 5.55 84.34 -99.63
C ALA A 22 6.06 84.94 -98.31
N LEU A 23 6.54 86.18 -98.34
CA LEU A 23 7.05 86.90 -97.18
C LEU A 23 5.94 87.19 -96.15
N MET A 24 4.75 87.58 -96.62
CA MET A 24 3.56 87.75 -95.76
C MET A 24 3.15 86.44 -95.08
N MET A 25 3.06 85.33 -95.83
CA MET A 25 2.69 84.02 -95.25
C MET A 25 3.71 83.52 -94.23
N TYR A 26 5.00 83.77 -94.46
CA TYR A 26 6.07 83.42 -93.52
C TYR A 26 5.91 84.16 -92.19
N TYR A 27 5.68 85.47 -92.23
CA TYR A 27 5.47 86.25 -91.00
C TYR A 27 4.21 85.82 -90.26
N THR A 28 3.07 85.60 -90.95
CA THR A 28 1.83 85.17 -90.29
C THR A 28 1.98 83.80 -89.61
N SER A 29 2.62 82.84 -90.27
CA SER A 29 2.86 81.49 -89.71
C SER A 29 3.82 81.54 -88.52
N ALA A 30 4.89 82.35 -88.62
CA ALA A 30 5.85 82.53 -87.54
C ALA A 30 5.20 83.15 -86.30
N THR A 31 4.33 84.15 -86.47
CA THR A 31 3.60 84.77 -85.36
C THR A 31 2.66 83.79 -84.68
N ASN A 32 1.88 83.00 -85.44
CA ASN A 32 0.95 82.03 -84.87
C ASN A 32 1.66 80.96 -84.01
N ILE A 33 2.82 80.47 -84.45
CA ILE A 33 3.60 79.48 -83.69
C ILE A 33 4.17 80.09 -82.40
N LYS A 34 4.62 81.36 -82.44
CA LYS A 34 5.11 82.07 -81.26
C LYS A 34 3.99 82.35 -80.25
N ASP A 35 2.79 82.70 -80.71
CA ASP A 35 1.64 82.97 -79.84
C ASP A 35 1.19 81.71 -79.08
N ASN A 36 1.34 80.52 -79.70
CA ASN A 36 0.97 79.23 -79.10
C ASN A 36 2.19 78.40 -78.65
N TRP A 37 3.27 79.06 -78.21
CA TRP A 37 4.54 78.37 -77.95
C TRP A 37 4.44 77.22 -76.94
N ASN A 38 3.57 77.29 -75.94
CA ASN A 38 3.43 76.22 -74.93
C ASN A 38 3.03 74.86 -75.53
N GLU A 39 2.29 74.84 -76.64
CA GLU A 39 1.90 73.60 -77.32
C GLU A 39 3.03 73.05 -78.20
N TYR A 40 3.75 73.94 -78.89
CA TYR A 40 4.79 73.58 -79.86
C TYR A 40 6.20 73.44 -79.25
N ARG A 41 6.42 73.90 -78.01
CA ARG A 41 7.72 73.96 -77.31
C ARG A 41 8.44 72.63 -77.22
N CYS A 42 7.72 71.51 -77.09
CA CYS A 42 8.34 70.18 -77.01
C CYS A 42 8.39 69.42 -78.35
N ASN A 43 8.08 70.07 -79.47
CA ASN A 43 8.20 69.48 -80.81
C ASN A 43 9.40 70.09 -81.58
N PRO A 44 10.45 69.31 -81.89
CA PRO A 44 11.68 69.80 -82.52
C PRO A 44 11.48 70.50 -83.86
N ALA A 45 10.41 70.19 -84.60
CA ALA A 45 10.13 70.80 -85.91
C ALA A 45 9.86 72.32 -85.82
N TYR A 46 9.34 72.79 -84.68
CA TYR A 46 8.97 74.19 -84.47
C TYR A 46 10.06 75.00 -83.74
N TRP A 47 11.18 74.37 -83.35
CA TRP A 47 12.28 75.04 -82.65
C TRP A 47 13.00 76.13 -83.43
N ILE A 48 12.83 76.17 -84.75
CA ILE A 48 13.29 77.30 -85.56
C ILE A 48 12.66 78.63 -85.13
N TYR A 49 11.52 78.58 -84.42
CA TYR A 49 10.81 79.74 -83.89
C TYR A 49 11.05 79.98 -82.38
N SER A 50 11.88 79.16 -81.72
CA SER A 50 12.20 79.27 -80.29
C SER A 50 13.11 80.48 -80.01
N ASP A 51 12.81 81.23 -78.96
CA ASP A 51 13.68 82.30 -78.48
C ASP A 51 14.95 81.76 -77.78
N SER A 52 14.91 80.52 -77.25
CA SER A 52 16.09 79.84 -76.73
C SER A 52 15.93 78.32 -76.68
N ILE A 53 16.47 77.65 -77.70
CA ILE A 53 16.39 76.19 -77.87
C ILE A 53 16.90 75.43 -76.62
N SER A 54 17.94 75.96 -75.95
CA SER A 54 18.52 75.31 -74.75
C SER A 54 17.57 75.29 -73.56
N SER A 55 16.81 76.38 -73.32
CA SER A 55 15.87 76.43 -72.19
C SER A 55 14.66 75.51 -72.44
N ASP A 56 14.15 75.50 -73.68
CA ASP A 56 13.04 74.66 -74.09
C ASP A 56 13.42 73.16 -74.07
N PHE A 57 14.63 72.81 -74.52
CA PHE A 57 15.17 71.45 -74.42
C PHE A 57 15.24 70.98 -72.96
N ASN A 58 15.86 71.77 -72.09
CA ASN A 58 16.01 71.42 -70.67
C ASN A 58 14.65 71.23 -70.00
N TYR A 59 13.67 72.10 -70.30
CA TYR A 59 12.31 71.98 -69.79
C TYR A 59 11.63 70.69 -70.24
N CYS A 60 11.64 70.38 -71.54
CA CYS A 60 10.97 69.19 -72.07
C CYS A 60 11.66 67.89 -71.61
N VAL A 61 13.00 67.88 -71.49
CA VAL A 61 13.75 66.74 -70.96
C VAL A 61 13.49 66.53 -69.47
N GLN A 62 13.53 67.58 -68.65
CA GLN A 62 13.26 67.48 -67.21
C GLN A 62 11.82 66.99 -66.95
N ASN A 63 10.84 67.55 -67.67
CA ASN A 63 9.44 67.12 -67.53
C ASN A 63 9.22 65.67 -67.99
N SER A 64 9.94 65.22 -69.02
CA SER A 64 9.90 63.82 -69.45
C SER A 64 10.60 62.87 -68.45
N GLN A 65 11.68 63.33 -67.81
CA GLN A 65 12.42 62.55 -66.80
C GLN A 65 11.62 62.34 -65.51
N VAL A 66 10.84 63.32 -65.04
CA VAL A 66 9.97 63.17 -63.85
C VAL A 66 8.92 62.07 -64.08
N ASN A 67 8.34 62.02 -65.27
CA ASN A 67 7.38 60.98 -65.63
C ASN A 67 8.03 59.58 -65.74
N MET A 68 9.29 59.50 -66.16
CA MET A 68 10.03 58.24 -66.23
C MET A 68 10.54 57.77 -64.85
N MET A 69 10.87 58.69 -63.95
CA MET A 69 11.37 58.37 -62.60
C MET A 69 10.34 57.59 -61.77
N GLY A 70 9.05 57.90 -61.91
CA GLY A 70 7.98 57.15 -61.26
C GLY A 70 7.95 55.67 -61.68
N VAL A 71 8.14 55.40 -62.98
CA VAL A 71 8.19 54.03 -63.53
C VAL A 71 9.47 53.32 -63.10
N LEU A 72 10.61 54.03 -63.04
CA LEU A 72 11.89 53.46 -62.60
C LEU A 72 11.94 53.14 -61.10
N MET A 73 11.14 53.82 -60.27
CA MET A 73 11.04 53.55 -58.83
C MET A 73 10.15 52.36 -58.49
N GLN A 74 9.24 51.96 -59.39
CA GLN A 74 8.26 50.88 -59.15
C GLN A 74 8.91 49.51 -58.86
N PRO A 75 9.99 49.07 -59.55
CA PRO A 75 10.68 47.83 -59.19
C PRO A 75 11.32 47.90 -57.80
N MET A 76 11.90 49.05 -57.43
CA MET A 76 12.53 49.23 -56.12
C MET A 76 11.50 49.21 -54.99
N SER A 77 10.33 49.85 -55.16
CA SER A 77 9.27 49.81 -54.16
C SER A 77 8.69 48.41 -53.98
N TYR A 78 8.56 47.62 -55.07
CA TYR A 78 8.17 46.22 -55.00
C TYR A 78 9.17 45.37 -54.20
N MET A 79 10.48 45.54 -54.46
CA MET A 79 11.53 44.84 -53.72
C MET A 79 11.54 45.20 -52.23
N ILE A 80 11.35 46.47 -51.89
CA ILE A 80 11.24 46.93 -50.50
C ILE A 80 10.00 46.34 -49.81
N SER A 81 8.85 46.33 -50.50
CA SER A 81 7.62 45.74 -49.95
C SER A 81 7.76 44.23 -49.73
N SER A 82 8.45 43.53 -50.65
CA SER A 82 8.73 42.10 -50.53
C SER A 82 9.66 41.83 -49.33
N LEU A 83 10.73 42.61 -49.18
CA LEU A 83 11.65 42.49 -48.04
C LEU A 83 10.96 42.80 -46.71
N SER A 84 10.11 43.83 -46.67
CA SER A 84 9.30 44.16 -45.49
C SER A 84 8.35 43.04 -45.12
N SER A 85 7.64 42.46 -46.10
CA SER A 85 6.72 41.34 -45.86
C SER A 85 7.45 40.09 -45.35
N PHE A 86 8.66 39.83 -45.84
CA PHE A 86 9.51 38.75 -45.35
C PHE A 86 10.00 39.01 -43.91
N ALA A 87 10.43 40.24 -43.61
CA ALA A 87 10.84 40.61 -42.27
C ALA A 87 9.69 40.47 -41.26
N GLU A 88 8.47 40.87 -41.67
CA GLU A 88 7.26 40.73 -40.86
C GLU A 88 6.87 39.26 -40.68
N SER A 89 6.84 38.46 -41.74
CA SER A 89 6.53 37.02 -41.64
C SER A 89 7.55 36.30 -40.75
N SER A 90 8.84 36.58 -40.93
CA SER A 90 9.90 36.02 -40.10
C SER A 90 9.78 36.42 -38.62
N SER A 91 9.44 37.69 -38.34
CA SER A 91 9.19 38.14 -36.97
C SER A 91 7.98 37.45 -36.34
N ASN A 92 6.90 37.30 -37.10
CA ASN A 92 5.69 36.60 -36.67
C ASN A 92 5.96 35.12 -36.43
N ASP A 93 6.71 34.46 -37.30
CA ASP A 93 7.09 33.05 -37.13
C ASP A 93 7.95 32.84 -35.88
N VAL A 94 8.90 33.73 -35.60
CA VAL A 94 9.71 33.70 -34.37
C VAL A 94 8.85 33.93 -33.13
N ASN A 95 7.90 34.87 -33.17
CA ASN A 95 6.99 35.12 -32.06
C ASN A 95 6.01 33.95 -31.85
N ASN A 96 5.52 33.33 -32.93
CA ASN A 96 4.70 32.13 -32.88
C ASN A 96 5.48 30.96 -32.27
N ALA A 97 6.74 30.77 -32.67
CA ALA A 97 7.63 29.77 -32.08
C ALA A 97 7.86 30.03 -30.59
N ARG A 98 8.09 31.28 -30.18
CA ARG A 98 8.18 31.67 -28.76
C ARG A 98 6.87 31.40 -28.01
N GLY A 99 5.73 31.67 -28.62
CA GLY A 99 4.41 31.38 -28.07
C GLY A 99 4.20 29.88 -27.86
N MET A 100 4.59 29.04 -28.83
CA MET A 100 4.58 27.59 -28.69
C MET A 100 5.47 27.12 -27.54
N ILE A 101 6.68 27.68 -27.41
CA ILE A 101 7.58 27.37 -26.28
C ILE A 101 6.95 27.78 -24.95
N SER A 102 6.27 28.94 -24.87
CA SER A 102 5.55 29.34 -23.66
C SER A 102 4.45 28.35 -23.32
N ASN A 103 3.62 27.97 -24.29
CA ASN A 103 2.54 27.00 -24.08
C ASN A 103 3.08 25.65 -23.60
N ILE A 104 4.19 25.17 -24.17
CA ILE A 104 4.86 23.94 -23.71
C ILE A 104 5.34 24.10 -22.26
N ARG A 105 6.00 25.21 -21.94
CA ARG A 105 6.48 25.48 -20.58
C ARG A 105 5.31 25.52 -19.60
N ASP A 106 4.24 26.21 -19.93
CA ASP A 106 3.07 26.39 -19.05
C ASP A 106 2.33 25.05 -18.87
N PHE A 107 2.23 24.23 -19.93
CA PHE A 107 1.72 22.87 -19.83
C PHE A 107 2.55 21.99 -18.89
N LEU A 108 3.89 22.02 -19.03
CA LEU A 108 4.80 21.28 -18.15
C LEU A 108 4.72 21.79 -16.70
N SER A 109 4.69 23.11 -16.50
CA SER A 109 4.56 23.74 -15.18
C SER A 109 3.25 23.40 -14.48
N ASN A 110 2.18 23.12 -15.22
CA ASN A 110 0.89 22.72 -14.63
C ASN A 110 0.81 21.21 -14.39
N ILE A 111 1.32 20.39 -15.30
CA ILE A 111 1.18 18.93 -15.20
C ILE A 111 2.11 18.34 -14.17
N ILE A 112 3.36 18.77 -14.14
CA ILE A 112 4.37 18.17 -13.27
C ILE A 112 3.93 18.24 -11.78
N PRO A 113 3.55 19.40 -11.22
CA PRO A 113 3.10 19.48 -9.83
C PRO A 113 1.81 18.70 -9.56
N ASN A 114 0.87 18.68 -10.50
CA ASN A 114 -0.39 17.95 -10.35
C ASN A 114 -0.15 16.44 -10.28
N ILE A 115 0.71 15.89 -11.14
CA ILE A 115 1.10 14.48 -11.13
C ILE A 115 1.82 14.15 -9.82
N PHE A 116 2.80 14.96 -9.41
CA PHE A 116 3.49 14.76 -8.13
C PHE A 116 2.54 14.86 -6.93
N GLY A 117 1.54 15.75 -6.96
CA GLY A 117 0.51 15.84 -5.93
C GLY A 117 -0.32 14.57 -5.79
N VAL A 118 -0.72 13.96 -6.90
CA VAL A 118 -1.41 12.66 -6.88
C VAL A 118 -0.51 11.56 -6.32
N PHE A 119 0.76 11.49 -6.75
CA PHE A 119 1.70 10.51 -6.22
C PHE A 119 1.96 10.67 -4.72
N LEU A 120 2.10 11.90 -4.21
CA LEU A 120 2.26 12.15 -2.77
C LEU A 120 1.05 11.67 -1.97
N ASN A 121 -0.16 11.98 -2.44
CA ASN A 121 -1.39 11.49 -1.80
C ASN A 121 -1.47 9.97 -1.80
N LEU A 122 -1.10 9.33 -2.92
CA LEU A 122 -1.03 7.88 -3.04
C LEU A 122 0.00 7.30 -2.06
N ILE A 123 1.20 7.89 -1.95
CA ILE A 123 2.23 7.45 -0.99
C ILE A 123 1.72 7.54 0.45
N ILE A 124 1.00 8.60 0.81
CA ILE A 124 0.42 8.77 2.16
C ILE A 124 -0.57 7.63 2.46
N GLU A 125 -1.43 7.27 1.51
CA GLU A 125 -2.36 6.14 1.69
C GLU A 125 -1.64 4.80 1.79
N PHE A 126 -0.60 4.55 0.99
CA PHE A 126 0.24 3.37 1.13
C PHE A 126 0.95 3.31 2.50
N GLN A 127 1.46 4.43 3.00
CA GLN A 127 2.08 4.51 4.33
C GLN A 127 1.08 4.18 5.44
N LYS A 128 -0.16 4.68 5.37
CA LYS A 128 -1.23 4.32 6.32
C LYS A 128 -1.50 2.82 6.33
N MET A 129 -1.57 2.18 5.15
CA MET A 129 -1.73 0.73 5.05
C MET A 129 -0.57 -0.02 5.73
N ILE A 130 0.68 0.38 5.50
CA ILE A 130 1.85 -0.25 6.13
C ILE A 130 1.81 -0.10 7.65
N ILE A 131 1.42 1.08 8.16
CA ILE A 131 1.27 1.32 9.60
C ILE A 131 0.19 0.39 10.18
N ALA A 132 -0.95 0.25 9.51
CA ALA A 132 -2.03 -0.63 9.95
C ALA A 132 -1.59 -2.11 9.96
N VAL A 133 -0.85 -2.56 8.95
CA VAL A 133 -0.29 -3.93 8.92
C VAL A 133 0.70 -4.14 10.06
N LYS A 134 1.60 -3.17 10.32
CA LYS A 134 2.55 -3.23 11.44
C LYS A 134 1.83 -3.30 12.80
N ASP A 135 0.77 -2.50 12.99
CA ASP A 135 -0.06 -2.54 14.20
C ASP A 135 -0.73 -3.91 14.38
N MET A 136 -1.24 -4.50 13.30
CA MET A 136 -1.82 -5.84 13.34
C MET A 136 -0.81 -6.90 13.80
N PHE A 137 0.42 -6.87 13.29
CA PHE A 137 1.48 -7.78 13.73
C PHE A 137 1.86 -7.55 15.20
N ALA A 138 1.94 -6.30 15.65
CA ALA A 138 2.21 -5.98 17.06
C ALA A 138 1.13 -6.57 17.99
N LYS A 139 -0.15 -6.46 17.61
CA LYS A 139 -1.27 -7.08 18.35
C LYS A 139 -1.19 -8.60 18.37
N LEU A 140 -0.84 -9.22 17.24
CA LEU A 140 -0.69 -10.66 17.13
C LEU A 140 0.44 -11.20 18.04
N ILE A 141 1.59 -10.51 18.05
CA ILE A 141 2.68 -10.82 18.98
C ILE A 141 2.18 -10.68 20.43
N GLY A 142 1.45 -9.61 20.75
CA GLY A 142 0.86 -9.42 22.08
C GLY A 142 -0.02 -10.59 22.53
N VAL A 143 -0.92 -11.08 21.66
CA VAL A 143 -1.80 -12.22 21.96
C VAL A 143 -1.00 -13.53 22.14
N ILE A 144 0.02 -13.76 21.32
CA ILE A 144 0.88 -14.95 21.46
C ILE A 144 1.67 -14.89 22.76
N THR A 145 2.23 -13.74 23.11
CA THR A 145 3.00 -13.55 24.35
C THR A 145 2.12 -13.76 25.58
N THR A 146 0.89 -13.24 25.61
CA THR A 146 -0.03 -13.48 26.74
C THR A 146 -0.40 -14.95 26.85
N LEU A 147 -0.66 -15.63 25.73
CA LEU A 147 -0.91 -17.08 25.72
C LEU A 147 0.29 -17.87 26.26
N MET A 148 1.51 -17.51 25.85
CA MET A 148 2.74 -18.15 26.36
C MET A 148 2.86 -18.00 27.88
N TYR A 149 2.67 -16.79 28.42
CA TYR A 149 2.73 -16.58 29.87
C TYR A 149 1.59 -17.25 30.63
N MET A 150 0.40 -17.35 30.04
CA MET A 150 -0.72 -18.09 30.64
C MET A 150 -0.42 -19.58 30.71
N LEU A 151 0.14 -20.17 29.65
CA LEU A 151 0.57 -21.57 29.65
C LEU A 151 1.69 -21.82 30.65
N ASP A 152 2.69 -20.93 30.75
CA ASP A 152 3.73 -21.01 31.77
C ASP A 152 3.16 -20.90 33.20
N GLY A 153 2.16 -20.05 33.41
CA GLY A 153 1.42 -19.99 34.67
C GLY A 153 0.70 -21.30 34.99
N PHE A 154 0.05 -21.90 33.99
CA PHE A 154 -0.65 -23.17 34.13
C PHE A 154 0.32 -24.33 34.40
N THR A 155 1.45 -24.42 33.71
CA THR A 155 2.45 -25.47 33.98
C THR A 155 3.04 -25.32 35.39
N LYS A 156 3.33 -24.10 35.83
CA LYS A 156 3.77 -23.84 37.21
C LYS A 156 2.71 -24.23 38.23
N MET A 157 1.43 -23.98 37.96
CA MET A 157 0.31 -24.42 38.80
C MET A 157 0.23 -25.95 38.85
N LEU A 158 0.40 -26.64 37.72
CA LEU A 158 0.40 -28.10 37.69
C LEU A 158 1.60 -28.70 38.43
N ILE A 159 2.78 -28.09 38.31
CA ILE A 159 3.99 -28.55 39.00
C ILE A 159 3.89 -28.27 40.51
N SER A 160 3.41 -27.10 40.92
CA SER A 160 3.20 -26.79 42.34
C SER A 160 2.04 -27.58 42.94
N GLY A 161 1.03 -27.91 42.13
CA GLY A 161 -0.09 -28.78 42.46
C GLY A 161 0.16 -30.26 42.19
N ALA A 162 1.36 -30.68 41.80
CA ALA A 162 1.67 -32.09 41.51
C ALA A 162 1.48 -32.99 42.74
N GLY A 163 1.58 -32.43 43.96
CA GLY A 163 1.16 -33.13 45.18
C GLY A 163 -0.36 -33.35 45.23
N VAL A 164 -1.18 -32.42 44.75
CA VAL A 164 -2.65 -32.47 44.79
C VAL A 164 -3.23 -33.29 43.62
N VAL A 165 -2.69 -33.16 42.41
CA VAL A 165 -3.15 -33.91 41.22
C VAL A 165 -2.54 -35.32 41.18
N GLY A 166 -1.30 -35.50 41.66
CA GLY A 166 -0.70 -36.82 41.84
C GLY A 166 -1.35 -37.64 42.95
N ALA A 167 -1.77 -37.00 44.06
CA ALA A 167 -2.59 -37.63 45.08
C ALA A 167 -3.97 -38.07 44.54
N ALA A 168 -4.54 -37.30 43.61
CA ALA A 168 -5.84 -37.63 43.00
C ALA A 168 -5.81 -38.88 42.10
N LEU A 169 -4.64 -39.39 41.68
CA LEU A 169 -4.48 -40.58 40.84
C LEU A 169 -3.92 -41.79 41.61
N LYS A 170 -4.18 -41.89 42.93
CA LYS A 170 -3.83 -43.06 43.76
C LYS A 170 -4.81 -44.22 43.52
N PHE A 171 -4.60 -44.97 42.43
CA PHE A 171 -5.45 -46.12 42.06
C PHE A 171 -5.03 -47.47 42.66
N THR A 172 -3.93 -47.54 43.43
CA THR A 172 -3.23 -48.83 43.69
C THR A 172 -3.20 -49.24 45.18
N SER A 173 -3.91 -48.54 46.07
CA SER A 173 -3.79 -48.71 47.53
C SER A 173 -5.15 -49.04 48.20
N CYS A 174 -5.58 -50.30 48.13
CA CYS A 174 -6.94 -50.72 48.54
C CYS A 174 -7.04 -52.21 48.93
N PHE A 175 -8.22 -52.66 49.34
CA PHE A 175 -8.52 -54.02 49.79
C PHE A 175 -9.39 -54.81 48.80
N HIS A 176 -9.44 -56.12 49.00
CA HIS A 176 -10.42 -56.98 48.37
C HIS A 176 -11.83 -56.59 48.84
N PRO A 177 -12.83 -56.45 47.95
CA PRO A 177 -14.18 -56.04 48.31
C PRO A 177 -14.85 -56.85 49.43
N ASP A 178 -14.57 -58.15 49.46
CA ASP A 178 -15.10 -59.09 50.46
C ASP A 178 -14.28 -59.17 51.76
N THR A 179 -13.26 -58.32 51.93
CA THR A 179 -12.51 -58.26 53.19
C THR A 179 -13.46 -57.92 54.33
N LYS A 180 -13.49 -58.77 55.37
CA LYS A 180 -14.40 -58.58 56.51
C LYS A 180 -13.88 -57.50 57.45
N VAL A 181 -14.77 -56.61 57.85
CA VAL A 181 -14.50 -55.53 58.80
C VAL A 181 -15.56 -55.57 59.88
N GLU A 182 -15.12 -55.48 61.13
CA GLU A 182 -15.97 -55.49 62.32
C GLU A 182 -16.24 -54.06 62.78
N THR A 183 -17.51 -53.75 63.03
CA THR A 183 -17.94 -52.48 63.62
C THR A 183 -18.03 -52.59 65.14
N LYS A 184 -18.03 -51.44 65.83
CA LYS A 184 -18.00 -51.34 67.30
C LYS A 184 -19.19 -52.01 68.00
N ASP A 185 -20.31 -52.17 67.32
CA ASP A 185 -21.50 -52.90 67.78
C ASP A 185 -21.37 -54.44 67.66
N GLY A 186 -20.25 -54.94 67.12
CA GLY A 186 -19.98 -56.36 66.87
C GLY A 186 -20.52 -56.88 65.54
N SER A 187 -21.14 -56.03 64.72
CA SER A 187 -21.59 -56.41 63.38
C SER A 187 -20.38 -56.57 62.44
N VAL A 188 -20.44 -57.53 61.51
CA VAL A 188 -19.37 -57.78 60.54
C VAL A 188 -19.89 -57.60 59.12
N PHE A 189 -19.22 -56.76 58.35
CA PHE A 189 -19.57 -56.45 56.96
C PHE A 189 -18.39 -56.76 56.03
N ALA A 190 -18.70 -57.06 54.78
CA ALA A 190 -17.71 -56.95 53.72
C ALA A 190 -17.35 -55.47 53.51
N MET A 191 -16.10 -55.17 53.19
CA MET A 191 -15.61 -53.80 53.06
C MET A 191 -16.44 -52.98 52.06
N LYS A 192 -16.90 -53.61 50.98
CA LYS A 192 -17.76 -53.00 49.96
C LYS A 192 -19.17 -52.62 50.45
N ASP A 193 -19.65 -53.25 51.52
CA ASP A 193 -21.02 -53.13 52.02
C ASP A 193 -21.09 -52.39 53.38
N LEU A 194 -19.98 -51.79 53.82
CA LEU A 194 -19.94 -51.08 55.10
C LEU A 194 -20.89 -49.87 55.12
N PRO A 195 -21.74 -49.73 56.15
CA PRO A 195 -22.66 -48.60 56.26
C PRO A 195 -21.91 -47.30 56.60
N LEU A 196 -22.21 -46.23 55.87
CA LEU A 196 -21.67 -44.90 56.16
C LEU A 196 -22.11 -44.42 57.54
N GLY A 197 -21.19 -43.78 58.27
CA GLY A 197 -21.41 -43.27 59.62
C GLY A 197 -21.27 -44.31 60.73
N ALA A 198 -21.12 -45.61 60.41
CA ALA A 198 -20.82 -46.63 61.42
C ALA A 198 -19.44 -46.41 62.03
N GLU A 199 -19.30 -46.83 63.29
CA GLU A 199 -18.03 -46.78 64.04
C GLU A 199 -17.30 -48.13 63.94
N LEU A 200 -16.02 -48.10 63.56
CA LEU A 200 -15.09 -49.23 63.62
C LEU A 200 -14.67 -49.49 65.07
N THR A 201 -13.99 -50.62 65.32
CA THR A 201 -13.62 -51.08 66.68
C THR A 201 -12.76 -50.08 67.48
N ASP A 202 -12.02 -49.20 66.82
CA ASP A 202 -11.22 -48.11 67.42
C ASP A 202 -12.01 -46.79 67.60
N GLY A 203 -13.30 -46.79 67.27
CA GLY A 203 -14.19 -45.63 67.25
C GLY A 203 -14.02 -44.71 66.04
N SER A 204 -13.30 -45.13 64.99
CA SER A 204 -13.23 -44.40 63.72
C SER A 204 -14.56 -44.48 62.97
N LYS A 205 -15.08 -43.35 62.49
CA LYS A 205 -16.32 -43.31 61.70
C LYS A 205 -16.03 -43.49 60.22
N ILE A 206 -16.84 -44.28 59.54
CA ILE A 206 -16.75 -44.48 58.09
C ILE A 206 -17.36 -43.28 57.38
N ILE A 207 -16.55 -42.54 56.63
CA ILE A 207 -16.96 -41.34 55.88
C ILE A 207 -17.30 -41.71 54.43
N SER A 208 -16.53 -42.61 53.82
CA SER A 208 -16.72 -43.04 52.44
C SER A 208 -16.37 -44.51 52.26
N VAL A 209 -17.09 -45.19 51.36
CA VAL A 209 -16.75 -46.51 50.83
C VAL A 209 -16.55 -46.34 49.33
N MET A 210 -15.35 -46.64 48.86
CA MET A 210 -14.92 -46.36 47.49
C MET A 210 -14.87 -47.63 46.66
N LYS A 211 -15.33 -47.53 45.41
CA LYS A 211 -15.17 -48.56 44.38
C LYS A 211 -14.22 -48.03 43.31
N LEU A 212 -13.04 -48.64 43.21
CA LEU A 212 -11.94 -48.17 42.35
C LEU A 212 -11.60 -49.21 41.29
N ASP A 213 -11.31 -48.78 40.08
CA ASP A 213 -10.76 -49.65 39.03
C ASP A 213 -9.34 -50.10 39.39
N ASN A 214 -8.92 -51.29 38.92
CA ASN A 214 -7.55 -51.78 39.07
C ASN A 214 -6.82 -51.78 37.71
N PRO A 215 -6.53 -50.60 37.12
CA PRO A 215 -5.99 -50.51 35.76
C PRO A 215 -4.61 -51.13 35.62
N ASN A 216 -3.82 -51.08 36.69
CA ASN A 216 -2.46 -51.62 36.75
C ASN A 216 -2.43 -53.13 37.04
N LYS A 217 -3.59 -53.75 37.28
CA LYS A 217 -3.70 -55.18 37.59
C LYS A 217 -2.85 -55.58 38.80
N ASP A 218 -2.83 -54.72 39.82
CA ASP A 218 -2.09 -54.98 41.05
C ASP A 218 -2.65 -56.23 41.74
N VAL A 219 -1.74 -57.13 42.12
CA VAL A 219 -2.09 -58.36 42.84
C VAL A 219 -2.28 -58.09 44.32
N PHE A 220 -3.08 -58.94 44.97
CA PHE A 220 -3.22 -58.88 46.42
C PHE A 220 -2.08 -59.58 47.16
N TYR A 221 -1.80 -59.05 48.34
CA TYR A 221 -1.05 -59.70 49.39
C TYR A 221 -2.02 -60.25 50.42
N LYS A 222 -1.73 -61.45 50.91
CA LYS A 222 -2.45 -62.14 51.97
C LYS A 222 -1.79 -61.85 53.31
N ILE A 223 -2.58 -61.40 54.29
CA ILE A 223 -2.17 -61.22 55.68
C ILE A 223 -3.15 -62.02 56.56
N ASN A 224 -2.63 -62.85 57.47
CA ASN A 224 -3.47 -63.61 58.41
C ASN A 224 -3.83 -62.76 59.64
N GLY A 225 -4.88 -63.14 60.38
CA GLY A 225 -5.32 -62.42 61.58
C GLY A 225 -6.40 -61.37 61.31
N GLY A 226 -7.21 -61.56 60.27
CA GLY A 226 -8.41 -60.77 60.03
C GLY A 226 -9.58 -61.18 60.94
N VAL A 227 -10.71 -60.49 60.77
CA VAL A 227 -11.93 -60.73 61.54
C VAL A 227 -12.36 -62.20 61.43
N ASN A 228 -12.73 -62.82 62.55
CA ASN A 228 -13.08 -64.25 62.65
C ASN A 228 -11.98 -65.21 62.18
N GLY A 229 -10.70 -64.79 62.20
CA GLY A 229 -9.57 -65.60 61.78
C GLY A 229 -9.38 -65.71 60.27
N GLU A 230 -10.13 -64.94 59.48
CA GLU A 230 -9.99 -64.92 58.02
C GLU A 230 -8.74 -64.16 57.57
N ALA A 231 -8.33 -64.39 56.33
CA ALA A 231 -7.22 -63.67 55.74
C ALA A 231 -7.68 -62.34 55.13
N ILE A 232 -6.83 -61.32 55.24
CA ILE A 232 -7.00 -60.00 54.65
C ILE A 232 -6.28 -60.00 53.32
N TYR A 233 -6.96 -59.55 52.26
CA TYR A 233 -6.40 -59.38 50.94
C TYR A 233 -6.32 -57.89 50.61
N VAL A 234 -5.11 -57.39 50.41
CA VAL A 234 -4.83 -55.95 50.30
C VAL A 234 -3.66 -55.70 49.34
N THR A 235 -3.68 -54.60 48.59
CA THR A 235 -2.64 -54.33 47.59
C THR A 235 -1.31 -53.99 48.25
N GLY A 236 -0.21 -54.26 47.55
CA GLY A 236 1.15 -54.13 48.10
C GLY A 236 1.56 -52.70 48.46
N GLU A 237 0.98 -51.70 47.80
CA GLU A 237 1.26 -50.28 48.06
C GLU A 237 0.50 -49.72 49.27
N HIS A 238 -0.49 -50.44 49.79
CA HIS A 238 -1.28 -50.00 50.94
C HIS A 238 -0.46 -50.00 52.23
N PHE A 239 -0.80 -49.15 53.20
CA PHE A 239 -0.04 -49.01 54.44
C PHE A 239 -0.65 -49.81 55.59
N ILE A 240 0.21 -50.58 56.27
CA ILE A 240 -0.11 -51.35 57.48
C ILE A 240 0.81 -50.92 58.63
N HIS A 241 0.29 -50.90 59.86
CA HIS A 241 1.07 -50.61 61.06
C HIS A 241 1.96 -51.81 61.45
N ASP A 242 3.28 -51.63 61.40
CA ASP A 242 4.25 -52.61 61.86
C ASP A 242 4.55 -52.36 63.35
N ASN A 243 3.99 -53.19 64.24
CA ASN A 243 4.16 -53.09 65.69
C ASN A 243 5.62 -53.24 66.15
N ILE A 244 6.48 -53.93 65.39
CA ILE A 244 7.89 -54.10 65.74
C ILE A 244 8.67 -52.81 65.48
N LYS A 245 8.37 -52.15 64.36
CA LYS A 245 9.04 -50.89 63.95
C LYS A 245 8.32 -49.65 64.47
N ASN A 246 7.13 -49.82 65.07
CA ASN A 246 6.23 -48.77 65.52
C ASN A 246 5.97 -47.69 64.45
N LYS A 247 5.73 -48.11 63.21
CA LYS A 247 5.48 -47.22 62.07
C LYS A 247 4.61 -47.88 61.01
N PHE A 248 3.94 -47.07 60.20
CA PHE A 248 3.28 -47.55 58.98
C PHE A 248 4.30 -47.89 57.91
N VAL A 249 4.15 -49.07 57.31
CA VAL A 249 4.96 -49.56 56.19
C VAL A 249 4.04 -50.04 55.08
N LYS A 250 4.51 -50.02 53.84
CA LYS A 250 3.78 -50.62 52.72
C LYS A 250 3.64 -52.13 52.94
N VAL A 251 2.47 -52.69 52.62
CA VAL A 251 2.15 -54.11 52.79
C VAL A 251 3.18 -55.01 52.11
N LYS A 252 3.67 -54.65 50.91
CA LYS A 252 4.73 -55.42 50.23
C LYS A 252 6.04 -55.54 51.02
N ASN A 253 6.28 -54.65 51.97
CA ASN A 253 7.44 -54.61 52.85
C ASN A 253 7.12 -55.13 54.27
N TYR A 254 5.88 -55.55 54.51
CA TYR A 254 5.44 -56.06 55.81
C TYR A 254 5.85 -57.54 55.95
N PRO A 255 6.59 -57.94 57.01
CA PRO A 255 7.15 -59.29 57.11
C PRO A 255 6.14 -60.45 57.05
N ASN A 256 4.91 -60.22 57.49
CA ASN A 256 3.86 -61.25 57.53
C ASN A 256 2.92 -61.21 56.31
N ALA A 257 3.22 -60.38 55.31
CA ALA A 257 2.45 -60.32 54.07
C ALA A 257 3.03 -61.30 53.04
N VAL A 258 2.15 -62.10 52.43
CA VAL A 258 2.53 -63.07 51.38
C VAL A 258 1.87 -62.67 50.08
N ILE A 259 2.65 -62.48 49.01
CA ILE A 259 2.12 -62.17 47.68
C ILE A 259 1.24 -63.32 47.17
N THR A 260 0.17 -62.99 46.43
CA THR A 260 -0.75 -63.98 45.83
C THR A 260 -0.89 -63.76 44.33
N ASP A 261 -1.49 -64.73 43.63
CA ASP A 261 -1.85 -64.61 42.22
C ASP A 261 -3.26 -63.99 42.01
N ILE A 262 -3.90 -63.51 43.08
CA ILE A 262 -5.25 -62.94 43.00
C ILE A 262 -5.17 -61.53 42.40
N ASN A 263 -5.81 -61.38 41.26
CA ASN A 263 -5.85 -60.13 40.51
C ASN A 263 -7.31 -59.68 40.32
N PRO A 264 -7.80 -58.72 41.13
CA PRO A 264 -9.17 -58.25 41.04
C PRO A 264 -9.34 -57.25 39.89
N GLN A 265 -10.55 -57.19 39.32
CA GLN A 265 -10.90 -56.12 38.37
C GLN A 265 -11.08 -54.76 39.04
N TRP A 266 -11.52 -54.75 40.30
CA TRP A 266 -11.79 -53.53 41.06
C TRP A 266 -11.48 -53.73 42.54
N LEU A 267 -11.21 -52.63 43.23
CA LEU A 267 -10.76 -52.59 44.61
C LEU A 267 -11.74 -51.79 45.47
N SER A 268 -11.78 -52.10 46.77
CA SER A 268 -12.56 -51.36 47.75
C SER A 268 -11.65 -50.67 48.76
N CYS A 269 -11.94 -49.40 49.08
CA CYS A 269 -11.23 -48.68 50.13
C CYS A 269 -12.17 -47.84 50.97
N LEU A 270 -11.69 -47.37 52.11
CA LEU A 270 -12.45 -46.54 53.03
C LEU A 270 -11.75 -45.20 53.22
N ILE A 271 -12.55 -44.18 53.53
CA ILE A 271 -12.07 -42.95 54.20
C ILE A 271 -12.72 -42.94 55.58
N THR A 272 -11.92 -42.75 56.63
CA THR A 272 -12.39 -42.78 58.01
C THR A 272 -11.99 -41.52 58.77
N SER A 273 -12.74 -41.18 59.82
CA SER A 273 -12.53 -39.94 60.58
C SER A 273 -11.20 -39.85 61.32
N LYS A 274 -10.46 -40.95 61.46
CA LYS A 274 -9.14 -40.99 62.11
C LYS A 274 -8.04 -41.48 61.17
N GLN A 275 -8.32 -41.62 59.87
CA GLN A 275 -7.40 -42.13 58.85
C GLN A 275 -6.86 -43.54 59.14
N ARG A 276 -7.65 -44.37 59.84
CA ARG A 276 -7.29 -45.73 60.22
C ARG A 276 -8.42 -46.70 59.94
N ILE A 277 -8.04 -47.93 59.59
CA ILE A 277 -8.96 -49.04 59.37
C ILE A 277 -8.47 -50.23 60.21
N PRO A 278 -9.01 -50.44 61.42
CA PRO A 278 -8.74 -51.66 62.19
C PRO A 278 -9.43 -52.87 61.54
N ILE A 279 -8.68 -53.94 61.27
CA ILE A 279 -9.18 -55.19 60.72
C ILE A 279 -8.54 -56.36 61.47
N GLY A 280 -9.31 -57.04 62.31
CA GLY A 280 -8.79 -58.12 63.16
C GLY A 280 -7.65 -57.64 64.06
N GLU A 281 -6.48 -58.27 63.94
CA GLU A 281 -5.27 -57.96 64.71
C GLU A 281 -4.44 -56.81 64.14
N HIS A 282 -4.83 -56.27 62.98
CA HIS A 282 -4.04 -55.31 62.21
C HIS A 282 -4.72 -53.95 62.12
N ILE A 283 -3.89 -52.91 61.97
CA ILE A 283 -4.35 -51.53 61.71
C ILE A 283 -3.75 -51.09 60.39
N PHE A 284 -4.63 -50.68 59.47
CA PHE A 284 -4.24 -50.12 58.18
C PHE A 284 -4.49 -48.61 58.16
N TRP A 285 -3.77 -47.92 57.27
CA TRP A 285 -4.10 -46.53 56.94
C TRP A 285 -5.32 -46.53 56.00
N ASP A 286 -6.11 -45.47 56.00
CA ASP A 286 -7.21 -45.37 55.05
C ASP A 286 -6.73 -44.86 53.68
N TRP A 287 -7.63 -44.47 52.77
CA TRP A 287 -7.22 -44.01 51.44
C TRP A 287 -6.43 -42.69 51.45
N GLU A 288 -6.57 -41.84 52.49
CA GLU A 288 -5.88 -40.54 52.58
C GLU A 288 -4.48 -40.68 53.21
N ASP A 289 -3.53 -41.25 52.47
CA ASP A 289 -2.16 -41.52 52.94
C ASP A 289 -1.14 -40.39 52.66
N ASP A 290 -1.61 -39.18 52.30
CA ASP A 290 -0.76 -38.03 51.99
C ASP A 290 0.23 -37.69 53.12
N GLU A 291 -0.16 -37.87 54.38
CA GLU A 291 0.71 -37.64 55.53
C GLU A 291 1.89 -38.62 55.63
N LEU A 292 1.74 -39.84 55.10
CA LEU A 292 2.78 -40.87 55.12
C LEU A 292 3.75 -40.75 53.94
N THR A 293 3.37 -40.02 52.90
CA THR A 293 4.15 -39.88 51.66
C THR A 293 4.88 -38.54 51.51
N LYS A 294 4.82 -37.69 52.55
CA LYS A 294 5.54 -36.41 52.64
C LYS A 294 7.06 -36.56 52.80
#